data_AF-A0A844HLF2-F1
#
_entry.id   AF-A0A844HLF2-F1
#
_cell.length_a   1.000
_cell.length_b   1.000
_cell.length_c   1.000
_cell.angle_alpha   90.00
_cell.angle_beta   90.00
_cell.angle_gamma   90.00
#
_symmetry.space_group_name_H-M   'P 1'
#
loop_
_entity.id
_entity.type
_entity.pdbx_description
1 polymer ?
#
loop_
_entity_poly.entity_id
_entity_poly.type
_entity_poly.pdbx_seq_one_letter_code
_entity_poly.pdbx_strand_id
1 'polypeptide(L)' 'MSRALEPIFARETTAAKLLDMTRGEFVTLVQSGALPPPVLHDRWDVAELQAIMRGTKMRPSEEFDL' A
#
# COMPACT_ATOMS: atom_id res chain seq x y z
N MET A 1 -25.42 8.20 -13.93
CA MET A 1 -24.18 8.38 -13.15
C MET A 1 -23.04 7.71 -13.90
N SER A 2 -21.97 8.44 -14.22
CA SER A 2 -20.74 7.80 -14.70
C SER A 2 -20.08 7.07 -13.53
N ARG A 3 -19.68 5.81 -13.75
CA ARG A 3 -18.90 5.07 -12.76
C ARG A 3 -17.51 5.68 -12.72
N ALA A 4 -17.07 6.12 -11.55
CA ALA A 4 -15.69 6.56 -11.36
C ALA A 4 -14.77 5.36 -11.64
N LEU A 5 -13.66 5.60 -12.35
CA LEU A 5 -12.65 4.58 -12.57
C LEU A 5 -11.95 4.29 -11.24
N GLU A 6 -11.89 3.01 -10.86
CA GLU A 6 -11.13 2.57 -9.71
C GLU A 6 -9.66 2.35 -10.13
N PRO A 7 -8.70 3.01 -9.48
CA PRO A 7 -7.30 2.85 -9.82
C PRO A 7 -6.79 1.47 -9.41
N ILE A 8 -6.10 0.78 -10.33
CA ILE A 8 -5.35 -0.46 -10.01
C ILE A 8 -4.03 -0.10 -9.32
N PHE A 9 -3.42 1.02 -9.72
CA PHE A 9 -2.22 1.58 -9.13
C PHE A 9 -2.44 3.01 -8.66
N ALA A 10 -2.00 3.32 -7.45
CA ALA A 10 -2.18 4.62 -6.84
C ALA A 10 -0.87 5.39 -6.75
N ARG A 11 -0.93 6.71 -7.01
CA ARG A 11 0.12 7.65 -6.57
C ARG A 11 0.11 7.74 -5.06
N GLU A 12 1.21 8.17 -4.48
CA GLU A 12 1.37 8.37 -3.03
C GLU A 12 0.20 9.11 -2.38
N THR A 13 -0.28 10.21 -2.98
CA THR A 13 -1.42 10.99 -2.46
C THR A 13 -2.76 10.25 -2.53
N THR A 14 -2.96 9.41 -3.55
CA THR A 14 -4.16 8.57 -3.67
C THR A 14 -4.09 7.40 -2.69
N ALA A 15 -2.91 6.79 -2.53
CA ALA A 15 -2.69 5.70 -1.59
C ALA A 15 -2.94 6.16 -0.15
N ALA A 16 -2.40 7.32 0.24
CA ALA A 16 -2.66 7.92 1.55
C ALA A 16 -4.17 8.15 1.80
N LYS A 17 -4.89 8.70 0.81
CA LYS A 17 -6.35 8.90 0.90
C LYS A 17 -7.13 7.59 1.00
N LEU A 18 -6.71 6.54 0.29
CA LEU A 18 -7.35 5.23 0.38
C LEU A 18 -7.26 4.62 1.78
N LEU A 19 -6.21 4.97 2.52
CA LEU A 19 -5.96 4.50 3.89
C LEU A 19 -6.39 5.50 4.97
N ASP A 20 -7.13 6.55 4.58
CA ASP A 20 -7.62 7.61 5.46
C ASP A 20 -6.52 8.29 6.31
N MET A 21 -5.38 8.58 5.67
CA MET A 21 -4.24 9.24 6.32
C MET A 21 -3.66 10.37 5.46
N THR A 22 -2.84 11.21 6.06
CA THR A 22 -2.08 12.23 5.35
C THR A 22 -0.98 11.61 4.49
N ARG A 23 -0.54 12.37 3.48
CA ARG A 23 0.61 12.01 2.65
C ARG A 23 1.87 11.71 3.49
N GLY A 24 2.14 12.53 4.50
CA GLY A 24 3.34 12.41 5.34
C GLY A 24 3.34 11.15 6.21
N GLU A 25 2.19 10.79 6.78
CA GLU A 25 2.03 9.53 7.52
C GLU A 25 2.26 8.33 6.62
N PHE A 26 1.68 8.33 5.42
CA PHE A 26 1.88 7.26 4.44
C PHE A 26 3.36 7.07 4.09
N VAL A 27 4.07 8.17 3.75
CA VAL A 27 5.51 8.11 3.43
C VAL A 27 6.32 7.61 4.62
N THR A 28 6.00 8.05 5.83
CA THR A 28 6.71 7.62 7.05
C THR A 28 6.57 6.11 7.25
N LEU A 29 5.38 5.55 7.03
CA LEU A 29 5.14 4.11 7.12
C LEU A 29 5.83 3.31 6.01
N VAL A 30 5.92 3.86 4.79
CA VAL A 30 6.69 3.24 3.71
C VAL A 30 8.18 3.24 4.05
N GLN A 31 8.72 4.37 4.52
CA GLN A 31 10.13 4.50 4.89
C GLN A 31 10.53 3.64 6.08
N SER A 32 9.62 3.42 7.03
CA SER A 32 9.87 2.53 8.18
C SER A 32 9.66 1.05 7.86
N GLY A 33 9.22 0.71 6.65
CA GLY A 33 8.95 -0.66 6.22
C GLY A 33 7.62 -1.24 6.72
N ALA A 34 6.78 -0.43 7.39
CA ALA A 34 5.45 -0.84 7.83
C ALA A 34 4.46 -0.98 6.66
N LEU A 35 4.65 -0.20 5.59
CA LEU A 35 3.96 -0.32 4.31
C LEU A 35 4.96 -0.67 3.19
N PRO A 36 4.51 -1.33 2.11
CA PRO A 36 5.39 -1.71 1.01
C PRO A 36 5.95 -0.47 0.29
N PRO A 37 7.16 -0.56 -0.29
CA PRO A 37 7.64 0.44 -1.22
C PRO A 37 6.79 0.47 -2.50
N PRO A 38 6.90 1.53 -3.33
CA PRO A 38 6.22 1.55 -4.62
C PRO A 38 6.75 0.41 -5.52
N VAL A 39 5.87 -0.15 -6.34
CA VAL A 39 6.17 -1.24 -7.28
C VAL A 39 6.93 -0.71 -8.50
N LEU A 40 6.41 0.32 -9.15
CA LEU A 40 7.03 0.94 -10.33
C LEU A 40 6.57 2.39 -10.52
N HIS A 41 7.46 3.29 -10.94
CA HIS A 41 7.17 4.71 -11.21
C HIS A 41 6.45 5.44 -10.06
N ASP A 42 6.86 5.17 -8.82
CA ASP A 42 6.25 5.72 -7.60
C ASP A 42 4.73 5.43 -7.55
N ARG A 43 4.38 4.16 -7.79
CA ARG A 43 3.01 3.66 -7.70
C ARG A 43 2.93 2.45 -6.80
N TRP A 44 1.86 2.40 -6.02
CA TRP A 44 1.51 1.27 -5.17
C TRP A 44 0.37 0.50 -5.80
N ASP A 45 0.45 -0.83 -5.73
CA ASP A 45 -0.66 -1.70 -6.09
C ASP A 45 -1.79 -1.54 -5.05
N VAL A 46 -2.96 -1.13 -5.51
CA VAL A 46 -4.12 -0.90 -4.62
C VAL A 46 -4.59 -2.21 -3.99
N ALA A 47 -4.53 -3.33 -4.71
CA ALA A 47 -4.93 -4.63 -4.19
C ALA A 47 -3.98 -5.10 -3.08
N GLU A 48 -2.68 -4.84 -3.22
CA GLU A 48 -1.68 -5.14 -2.19
C GLU A 48 -1.92 -4.32 -0.92
N LEU A 49 -2.13 -3.00 -1.06
CA LEU A 49 -2.46 -2.13 0.08
C LEU A 49 -3.72 -2.61 0.80
N GLN A 50 -4.77 -2.99 0.06
CA GLN A 50 -5.98 -3.55 0.64
C GLN A 50 -5.74 -4.86 1.39
N ALA A 51 -4.91 -5.77 0.85
CA ALA A 51 -4.60 -7.04 1.50
C ALA A 51 -3.83 -6.84 2.81
N ILE A 52 -2.92 -5.87 2.87
CA ILE A 52 -2.19 -5.51 4.09
C ILE A 52 -3.14 -4.98 5.16
N MET A 53 -3.99 -4.01 4.81
CA MET A 53 -4.93 -3.40 5.75
C MET A 53 -5.96 -4.39 6.29
N ARG A 54 -6.33 -5.39 5.48
CA ARG A 54 -7.23 -6.47 5.90
C ARG A 54 -6.53 -7.60 6.65
N GLY A 55 -5.20 -7.55 6.79
CA GLY A 55 -4.40 -8.61 7.41
C GLY A 55 -4.40 -9.93 6.61
N THR A 56 -4.77 -9.91 5.33
CA THR A 56 -4.84 -11.12 4.48
C THR A 56 -3.56 -11.34 3.69
N LYS A 57 -2.64 -10.37 3.67
CA LYS A 57 -1.32 -10.57 3.09
C LYS A 57 -0.48 -11.48 3.99
N MET A 58 -0.20 -12.70 3.53
CA MET A 58 0.80 -13.55 4.18
C MET A 58 2.16 -12.85 4.06
N ARG A 59 2.79 -12.57 5.21
CA ARG A 59 4.22 -12.29 5.22
C ARG A 59 4.90 -13.57 4.73
N PRO A 60 5.87 -13.50 3.80
CA PRO A 60 6.76 -14.64 3.58
C PRO A 60 7.24 -15.07 4.98
N SER A 61 6.99 -16.32 5.34
CA SER A 61 7.51 -16.88 6.58
C SER A 61 8.99 -16.54 6.61
N GLU A 62 9.43 -15.78 7.61
CA GLU A 62 10.85 -15.70 7.93
C GLU A 62 11.32 -17.15 8.04
N GLU A 63 12.16 -17.59 7.11
CA GLU A 63 12.91 -18.82 7.29
C GLU A 63 13.71 -18.58 8.57
N PHE A 64 13.19 -19.08 9.69
CA PHE A 64 13.98 -19.17 10.91
C PHE A 64 15.05 -20.20 10.61
N ASP A 65 16.23 -19.72 10.21
CA ASP A 65 17.46 -20.52 10.22
C ASP A 65 17.68 -20.99 11.66
N LEU A 66 17.31 -22.25 11.94
CA LEU A 66 17.56 -22.98 13.19
C LEU A 66 18.84 -23.80 13.08
#